data_AF-A0A3M1QGK9-F1
#
_entry.id   AF-A0A3M1QGK9-F1
#
_cell.length_a   1.000
_cell.length_b   1.000
_cell.length_c   1.000
_cell.angle_alpha   90.00
_cell.angle_beta   90.00
_cell.angle_gamma   90.00
#
_symmetry.space_group_name_H-M   'P 1'
#
loop_
_entity.id
_entity.type
_entity.pdbx_description
1 polymer ?
#
loop_
_entity_poly.entity_id
_entity_poly.type
_entity_poly.pdbx_seq_one_letter_code
_entity_poly.pdbx_strand_id
1 'polypeptide(L)'
;KALIDAYIAEIDSKLSAQVDEILHHEDVQKLESAWRGLKFVVDQTDFRENIRIDILNVSKDELLEDFENAPEITKSGLYQHIYTAEFGQAGGEPFGAMIANYEFGPGPRDIALMQKVSAVGAMAHCPFVAGAGPEMFGLDDFQDLGKLKDLESIFEGPQYTKWNSFRDSPDSRYFALTMPRFLLRHPYDPDANPVKAFNYEEKVTDDHAKYLWGNASFAFATRLTDSFAKSRWTMNCTGPQSGGMVENLILHQYKTMEGIETKIPTEVLISDRREFELAECGFIGLTMYKGTDKACFFSANSVQRPKTFPDTEEGQRDQTNYKLGTRLPYMMMISRLAHYLKVIQRDNIQTWQSPTKMQTELTEWMRQYAADMDNPTEEVANRRPIRKFKIEVSEVPGEVGFYKVDMQVMPHIKFEGANFTLSLVGKLDKD
;
A
#
# COMPACT_ATOMS: atom_id res chain seq x y z
N LYS A 1 11.26 55.91 -5.93
CA LYS A 1 10.71 54.79 -5.14
C LYS A 1 9.86 53.90 -6.04
N ALA A 2 8.68 54.35 -6.51
CA ALA A 2 7.84 53.58 -7.44
C ALA A 2 8.55 53.03 -8.70
N LEU A 3 9.48 53.79 -9.30
CA LEU A 3 10.27 53.30 -10.46
C LEU A 3 11.23 52.15 -10.09
N ILE A 4 11.82 52.20 -8.89
CA ILE A 4 12.72 51.14 -8.39
C ILE A 4 11.89 49.90 -8.08
N ASP A 5 10.74 50.07 -7.44
CA ASP A 5 9.81 48.97 -7.13
C ASP A 5 9.31 48.29 -8.43
N ALA A 6 9.07 49.07 -9.49
CA ALA A 6 8.71 48.54 -10.81
C ALA A 6 9.86 47.73 -11.45
N TYR A 7 11.12 48.19 -11.35
CA TYR A 7 12.26 47.43 -11.86
C TYR A 7 12.53 46.16 -11.07
N ILE A 8 12.34 46.18 -9.75
CA ILE A 8 12.43 44.98 -8.91
C ILE A 8 11.36 43.97 -9.34
N ALA A 9 10.11 44.41 -9.52
CA ALA A 9 9.04 43.53 -10.00
C ALA A 9 9.32 42.92 -11.39
N GLU A 10 9.95 43.67 -12.30
CA GLU A 10 10.34 43.15 -13.61
C GLU A 10 11.47 42.10 -13.50
N ILE A 11 12.45 42.32 -12.62
CA ILE A 11 13.52 41.35 -12.34
C ILE A 11 12.91 40.10 -11.72
N ASP A 12 12.06 40.24 -10.71
CA ASP A 12 11.37 39.12 -10.04
C ASP A 12 10.55 38.32 -11.05
N SER A 13 9.81 38.97 -11.95
CA SER A 13 9.07 38.27 -13.00
C SER A 13 9.98 37.46 -13.94
N LYS A 14 11.17 37.97 -14.29
CA LYS A 14 12.13 37.25 -15.14
C LYS A 14 12.79 36.08 -14.40
N LEU A 15 13.09 36.27 -13.11
CA LEU A 15 13.62 35.22 -12.25
C LEU A 15 12.59 34.11 -12.02
N SER A 16 11.34 34.46 -11.67
CA SER A 16 10.24 33.51 -11.47
C SER A 16 10.06 32.61 -12.69
N ALA A 17 10.03 33.20 -13.90
CA ALA A 17 9.89 32.42 -15.12
C ALA A 17 11.05 31.42 -15.31
N GLN A 18 12.28 31.82 -15.00
CA GLN A 18 13.44 30.92 -15.11
C GLN A 18 13.45 29.84 -14.02
N VAL A 19 12.95 30.15 -12.82
CA VAL A 19 12.84 29.19 -11.71
C VAL A 19 11.72 28.19 -11.99
N ASP A 20 10.59 28.61 -12.57
CA ASP A 20 9.51 27.71 -13.01
C ASP A 20 10.05 26.64 -13.96
N GLU A 21 10.85 27.02 -14.97
CA GLU A 21 11.47 26.05 -15.89
C GLU A 21 12.37 25.03 -15.18
N ILE A 22 13.05 25.42 -14.09
CA ILE A 22 13.89 24.51 -13.32
C ILE A 22 13.03 23.59 -12.44
N LEU A 23 12.06 24.15 -11.72
CA LEU A 23 11.22 23.41 -10.78
C LEU A 23 10.22 22.48 -11.47
N HIS A 24 9.79 22.83 -12.69
CA HIS A 24 8.84 22.03 -13.49
C HIS A 24 9.54 21.06 -14.44
N HIS A 25 10.88 21.05 -14.47
CA HIS A 25 11.62 20.05 -15.24
C HIS A 25 11.42 18.65 -14.64
N GLU A 26 11.12 17.67 -15.49
CA GLU A 26 10.77 16.30 -15.08
C GLU A 26 11.81 15.65 -14.15
N ASP A 27 13.10 15.77 -14.48
CA ASP A 27 14.20 15.22 -13.65
C ASP A 27 14.25 15.85 -12.25
N VAL A 28 13.98 17.16 -12.14
CA VAL A 28 13.98 17.88 -10.86
C VAL A 28 12.78 17.47 -10.04
N GLN A 29 11.58 17.42 -10.64
CA GLN A 29 10.37 16.96 -9.97
C GLN A 29 10.47 15.50 -9.54
N LYS A 30 11.07 14.62 -10.36
CA LYS A 30 11.27 13.21 -10.02
C LYS A 30 12.18 13.05 -8.81
N LEU A 31 13.27 13.82 -8.75
CA LEU A 31 14.16 13.84 -7.60
C LEU A 31 13.46 14.44 -6.37
N GLU A 32 12.80 15.59 -6.51
CA GLU A 32 12.14 16.30 -5.41
C GLU A 32 10.97 15.47 -4.83
N SER A 33 10.13 14.88 -5.67
CA SER A 33 8.99 14.05 -5.27
C SER A 33 9.44 12.78 -4.55
N ALA A 34 10.53 12.15 -4.98
CA ALA A 34 11.10 10.99 -4.30
C ALA A 34 11.53 11.32 -2.87
N TRP A 35 12.33 12.38 -2.70
CA TRP A 35 12.84 12.76 -1.38
C TRP A 35 11.79 13.39 -0.47
N ARG A 36 10.88 14.20 -1.02
CA ARG A 36 9.76 14.74 -0.23
C ARG A 36 8.74 13.67 0.11
N GLY A 37 8.47 12.73 -0.78
CA GLY A 37 7.64 11.56 -0.49
C GLY A 37 8.23 10.72 0.64
N LEU A 38 9.54 10.47 0.62
CA LEU A 38 10.23 9.82 1.74
C LEU A 38 10.12 10.66 3.03
N LYS A 39 10.36 11.97 2.95
CA LYS A 39 10.22 12.86 4.11
C LYS A 39 8.79 12.83 4.68
N PHE A 40 7.76 12.77 3.83
CA PHE A 40 6.37 12.64 4.24
C PHE A 40 6.14 11.38 5.08
N VAL A 41 6.81 10.26 4.77
CA VAL A 41 6.76 9.04 5.58
C VAL A 41 7.53 9.19 6.88
N VAL A 42 8.74 9.73 6.82
CA VAL A 42 9.61 9.93 7.99
C VAL A 42 8.94 10.84 9.02
N ASP A 43 8.38 11.97 8.60
CA ASP A 43 7.74 12.94 9.50
C ASP A 43 6.49 12.37 10.22
N GLN A 44 5.82 11.39 9.61
CA GLN A 44 4.61 10.75 10.17
C GLN A 44 4.89 9.45 10.91
N THR A 45 6.14 8.98 10.93
CA THR A 45 6.51 7.73 11.58
C THR A 45 7.06 8.00 12.98
N ASP A 46 6.48 7.36 14.00
CA ASP A 46 7.05 7.40 15.35
C ASP A 46 8.17 6.35 15.50
N PHE A 47 9.41 6.78 15.26
CA PHE A 47 10.59 5.90 15.36
C PHE A 47 10.87 5.40 16.79
N ARG A 48 10.22 5.95 17.83
CA ARG A 48 10.34 5.44 19.21
C ARG A 48 9.59 4.12 19.38
N GLU A 49 8.65 3.82 18.49
CA GLU A 49 7.77 2.65 18.55
C GLU A 49 8.35 1.43 17.81
N ASN A 50 9.68 1.27 17.79
CA ASN A 50 10.41 0.18 17.14
C ASN A 50 10.17 0.06 15.63
N ILE A 51 10.17 1.18 14.94
CA ILE A 51 10.06 1.24 13.47
C ILE A 51 11.41 1.67 12.92
N ARG A 52 11.87 1.00 11.86
CA ARG A 52 13.06 1.38 11.08
C ARG A 52 12.66 1.49 9.62
N ILE A 53 13.30 2.42 8.92
CA ILE A 53 13.12 2.63 7.49
C ILE A 53 14.52 2.63 6.87
N ASP A 54 14.76 1.64 6.00
CA ASP A 54 15.99 1.52 5.26
C ASP A 54 15.77 2.00 3.83
N ILE A 55 16.78 2.67 3.27
CA ILE A 55 16.70 3.27 1.94
C ILE A 55 17.63 2.49 1.02
N LEU A 56 17.07 1.95 -0.05
CA LEU A 56 17.82 1.30 -1.12
C LEU A 56 17.63 2.12 -2.40
N ASN A 57 18.72 2.68 -2.92
CA ASN A 57 18.70 3.42 -4.18
C ASN A 57 18.84 2.46 -5.36
N VAL A 58 17.75 2.25 -6.09
CA VAL A 58 17.73 1.44 -7.33
C VAL A 58 16.74 2.07 -8.29
N SER A 59 17.12 2.20 -9.56
CA SER A 59 16.14 2.50 -10.60
C SER A 59 15.31 1.27 -10.95
N LYS A 60 14.13 1.48 -11.55
CA LYS A 60 13.25 0.38 -11.98
C LYS A 60 13.95 -0.52 -13.02
N ASP A 61 14.76 0.07 -13.91
CA ASP A 61 15.50 -0.65 -14.94
C ASP A 61 16.66 -1.47 -14.37
N GLU A 62 17.47 -0.88 -13.47
CA GLU A 62 18.55 -1.63 -12.78
C GLU A 62 18.00 -2.79 -11.97
N LEU A 63 16.83 -2.63 -11.35
CA LEU A 63 16.19 -3.71 -10.60
C LEU A 63 15.77 -4.86 -11.51
N LEU A 64 15.26 -4.58 -12.71
CA LEU A 64 14.94 -5.60 -13.70
C LEU A 64 16.22 -6.26 -14.22
N GLU A 65 17.25 -5.48 -14.53
CA GLU A 65 18.56 -5.97 -14.98
C GLU A 65 19.22 -6.89 -13.94
N ASP A 66 19.13 -6.58 -12.64
CA ASP A 66 19.58 -7.46 -11.56
C ASP A 66 18.92 -8.85 -11.62
N PHE A 67 17.62 -8.90 -11.88
CA PHE A 67 16.90 -10.17 -12.04
C PHE A 67 17.21 -10.91 -13.35
N GLU A 68 17.52 -10.18 -14.43
CA GLU A 68 17.90 -10.78 -15.71
C GLU A 68 19.33 -11.35 -15.69
N ASN A 69 20.23 -10.70 -14.95
CA ASN A 69 21.61 -11.15 -14.76
C ASN A 69 21.73 -12.29 -13.75
N ALA A 70 20.82 -12.37 -12.78
CA ALA A 70 20.82 -13.45 -11.80
C ALA A 70 20.34 -14.78 -12.42
N PRO A 71 21.04 -15.91 -12.20
CA PRO A 71 20.63 -17.21 -12.73
C PRO A 71 19.30 -17.70 -12.13
N GLU A 72 18.99 -17.27 -10.91
CA GLU A 72 17.76 -17.57 -10.18
C GLU A 72 17.44 -16.41 -9.23
N ILE A 73 16.18 -16.28 -8.82
CA ILE A 73 15.71 -15.16 -7.97
C ILE A 73 16.45 -15.13 -6.63
N THR A 74 16.81 -16.28 -6.08
CA THR A 74 17.54 -16.40 -4.80
C THR A 74 19.00 -15.91 -4.88
N LYS A 75 19.49 -15.56 -6.07
CA LYS A 75 20.83 -14.99 -6.28
C LYS A 75 20.80 -13.51 -6.66
N SER A 76 19.63 -12.92 -6.87
CA SER A 76 19.51 -11.50 -7.21
C SER A 76 19.92 -10.60 -6.04
N GLY A 77 20.36 -9.39 -6.33
CA GLY A 77 20.72 -8.38 -5.33
C GLY A 77 19.55 -8.06 -4.41
N LEU A 78 18.32 -7.90 -4.94
CA LEU A 78 17.16 -7.64 -4.09
C LEU A 78 16.91 -8.77 -3.08
N TYR A 79 17.04 -10.04 -3.51
CA TYR A 79 16.89 -11.18 -2.60
C TYR A 79 17.96 -11.20 -1.51
N GLN A 80 19.20 -10.81 -1.85
CA GLN A 80 20.26 -10.71 -0.87
C GLN A 80 19.95 -9.67 0.22
N HIS A 81 19.46 -8.49 -0.18
CA HIS A 81 19.09 -7.43 0.77
C HIS A 81 17.88 -7.79 1.62
N ILE A 82 16.79 -8.29 1.01
CA ILE A 82 15.51 -8.47 1.71
C ILE A 82 15.44 -9.80 2.46
N TYR A 83 15.92 -10.89 1.85
CA TYR A 83 15.87 -12.21 2.46
C TYR A 83 17.20 -12.53 3.16
N THR A 84 18.32 -12.56 2.44
CA THR A 84 19.56 -13.18 2.94
C THR A 84 20.15 -12.42 4.12
N ALA A 85 20.24 -11.10 4.03
CA ALA A 85 20.83 -10.25 5.07
C ALA A 85 19.99 -10.19 6.35
N GLU A 86 18.66 -10.31 6.23
CA GLU A 86 17.74 -10.13 7.37
C GLU A 86 16.95 -11.39 7.69
N PHE A 87 15.84 -11.68 6.99
CA PHE A 87 14.95 -12.81 7.32
C PHE A 87 15.67 -14.16 7.35
N GLY A 88 16.66 -14.36 6.48
CA GLY A 88 17.54 -15.53 6.34
C GLY A 88 18.67 -15.60 7.37
N GLN A 89 19.03 -14.47 7.98
CA GLN A 89 20.18 -14.34 8.87
C GLN A 89 19.81 -14.55 10.34
N ALA A 90 20.65 -15.25 11.09
CA ALA A 90 20.51 -15.35 12.54
C ALA A 90 20.83 -13.99 13.18
N GLY A 91 19.91 -13.47 13.99
CA GLY A 91 19.99 -12.14 14.60
C GLY A 91 19.55 -10.97 13.69
N GLY A 92 19.11 -11.25 12.46
CA GLY A 92 18.56 -10.24 11.54
C GLY A 92 17.16 -9.77 11.94
N GLU A 93 16.76 -8.64 11.37
CA GLU A 93 15.47 -7.98 11.59
C GLU A 93 14.66 -7.97 10.28
N PRO A 94 13.70 -8.90 10.10
CA PRO A 94 13.01 -9.05 8.83
C PRO A 94 12.17 -7.82 8.45
N PHE A 95 12.27 -7.41 7.18
CA PHE A 95 11.49 -6.31 6.63
C PHE A 95 9.99 -6.61 6.62
N GLY A 96 9.18 -5.65 7.07
CA GLY A 96 7.73 -5.77 7.11
C GLY A 96 7.06 -5.56 5.75
N ALA A 97 7.51 -4.58 4.98
CA ALA A 97 7.02 -4.27 3.64
C ALA A 97 8.11 -3.55 2.83
N MET A 98 8.05 -3.67 1.50
CA MET A 98 8.87 -2.91 0.55
C MET A 98 8.00 -1.81 -0.06
N ILE A 99 8.41 -0.55 0.10
CA ILE A 99 7.72 0.60 -0.47
C ILE A 99 8.54 1.11 -1.64
N ALA A 100 7.99 0.98 -2.85
CA ALA A 100 8.66 1.39 -4.06
C ALA A 100 8.10 2.71 -4.59
N ASN A 101 9.00 3.63 -4.91
CA ASN A 101 8.67 4.87 -5.61
C ASN A 101 8.70 4.66 -7.12
N TYR A 102 7.91 3.68 -7.59
CA TYR A 102 7.72 3.41 -9.02
C TYR A 102 6.25 3.47 -9.36
N GLU A 103 5.97 3.87 -10.59
CA GLU A 103 4.67 3.69 -11.24
C GLU A 103 4.78 2.47 -12.16
N PHE A 104 3.74 1.65 -12.17
CA PHE A 104 3.66 0.47 -13.02
C PHE A 104 2.47 0.54 -13.99
N GLY A 105 2.74 0.14 -15.22
CA GLY A 105 1.78 -0.03 -16.29
C GLY A 105 1.58 -1.49 -16.71
N PRO A 106 0.82 -1.74 -17.80
CA PRO A 106 0.51 -3.08 -18.28
C PRO A 106 1.61 -3.64 -19.20
N GLY A 107 2.71 -2.91 -19.39
CA GLY A 107 3.80 -3.27 -20.28
C GLY A 107 4.52 -4.57 -19.88
N PRO A 108 5.03 -5.37 -20.84
CA PRO A 108 5.70 -6.63 -20.52
C PRO A 108 6.89 -6.54 -19.56
N ARG A 109 7.71 -5.47 -19.64
CA ARG A 109 8.83 -5.23 -18.72
C ARG A 109 8.35 -5.04 -17.27
N ASP A 110 7.30 -4.24 -17.11
CA ASP A 110 6.67 -3.99 -15.81
C ASP A 110 6.09 -5.25 -15.21
N ILE A 111 5.30 -6.01 -15.98
CA ILE A 111 4.73 -7.27 -15.50
C ILE A 111 5.83 -8.27 -15.14
N ALA A 112 6.91 -8.36 -15.93
CA ALA A 112 8.05 -9.22 -15.61
C ALA A 112 8.68 -8.81 -14.28
N LEU A 113 8.90 -7.52 -14.05
CA LEU A 113 9.42 -7.02 -12.78
C LEU A 113 8.46 -7.31 -11.62
N MET A 114 7.15 -7.08 -11.78
CA MET A 114 6.12 -7.40 -10.78
C MET A 114 6.20 -8.87 -10.36
N GLN A 115 6.33 -9.79 -11.33
CA GLN A 115 6.45 -11.22 -11.06
C GLN A 115 7.70 -11.54 -10.22
N LYS A 116 8.85 -10.95 -10.56
CA LYS A 116 10.12 -11.19 -9.85
C LYS A 116 10.11 -10.64 -8.43
N VAL A 117 9.65 -9.40 -8.22
CA VAL A 117 9.58 -8.81 -6.87
C VAL A 117 8.52 -9.47 -6.01
N SER A 118 7.42 -9.94 -6.60
CA SER A 118 6.39 -10.72 -5.89
C SER A 118 6.94 -12.05 -5.39
N ALA A 119 7.75 -12.74 -6.19
CA ALA A 119 8.41 -13.98 -5.78
C ALA A 119 9.39 -13.75 -4.62
N VAL A 120 10.17 -12.65 -4.64
CA VAL A 120 11.00 -12.24 -3.50
C VAL A 120 10.13 -11.97 -2.27
N GLY A 121 9.04 -11.22 -2.43
CA GLY A 121 8.10 -10.91 -1.35
C GLY A 121 7.43 -12.16 -0.76
N ALA A 122 7.12 -13.15 -1.59
CA ALA A 122 6.58 -14.42 -1.16
C ALA A 122 7.58 -15.24 -0.33
N MET A 123 8.85 -15.27 -0.74
CA MET A 123 9.91 -15.96 0.00
C MET A 123 10.26 -15.26 1.33
N ALA A 124 10.28 -13.92 1.34
CA ALA A 124 10.64 -13.11 2.51
C ALA A 124 9.44 -12.76 3.41
N HIS A 125 8.23 -13.15 3.03
CA HIS A 125 6.98 -12.70 3.67
C HIS A 125 6.90 -11.17 3.78
N CYS A 126 7.28 -10.45 2.72
CA CYS A 126 7.38 -8.99 2.71
C CYS A 126 6.71 -8.46 1.44
N PRO A 127 5.48 -7.91 1.50
CA PRO A 127 4.81 -7.43 0.30
C PRO A 127 5.47 -6.19 -0.27
N PHE A 128 5.34 -6.05 -1.58
CA PHE A 128 5.84 -4.94 -2.38
C PHE A 128 4.67 -4.01 -2.75
N VAL A 129 4.75 -2.75 -2.33
CA VAL A 129 3.74 -1.72 -2.55
C VAL A 129 4.32 -0.65 -3.46
N ALA A 130 3.64 -0.36 -4.57
CA ALA A 130 4.04 0.65 -5.55
C ALA A 130 2.83 1.43 -6.07
N GLY A 131 3.07 2.42 -6.94
CA GLY A 131 2.01 3.16 -7.62
C GLY A 131 1.56 2.48 -8.91
N ALA A 132 0.28 2.56 -9.25
CA ALA A 132 -0.17 2.34 -10.63
C ALA A 132 0.02 3.65 -11.42
N GLY A 133 0.54 3.57 -12.64
CA GLY A 133 0.56 4.70 -13.57
C GLY A 133 -0.76 4.84 -14.34
N PRO A 134 -1.07 6.03 -14.91
CA PRO A 134 -2.28 6.23 -15.74
C PRO A 134 -2.39 5.23 -16.89
N GLU A 135 -1.26 4.82 -17.45
CA GLU A 135 -1.15 3.89 -18.57
C GLU A 135 -1.69 2.49 -18.23
N MET A 136 -1.75 2.14 -16.93
CA MET A 136 -2.41 0.92 -16.46
C MET A 136 -3.88 0.87 -16.87
N PHE A 137 -4.53 2.02 -16.97
CA PHE A 137 -5.93 2.17 -17.36
C PHE A 137 -6.09 2.58 -18.83
N GLY A 138 -5.00 2.59 -19.61
CA GLY A 138 -5.00 3.10 -20.98
C GLY A 138 -5.23 4.60 -21.06
N LEU A 139 -4.83 5.34 -20.02
CA LEU A 139 -4.93 6.79 -19.92
C LEU A 139 -3.54 7.43 -19.99
N ASP A 140 -3.50 8.70 -20.40
CA ASP A 140 -2.30 9.53 -20.29
C ASP A 140 -2.25 10.27 -18.93
N ASP A 141 -3.43 10.55 -18.33
CA ASP A 141 -3.58 11.28 -17.06
C ASP A 141 -4.72 10.68 -16.21
N PHE A 142 -4.56 10.65 -14.89
CA PHE A 142 -5.58 10.19 -13.95
C PHE A 142 -6.84 11.08 -13.88
N GLN A 143 -6.78 12.33 -14.33
CA GLN A 143 -7.96 13.20 -14.47
C GLN A 143 -9.04 12.58 -15.37
N ASP A 144 -8.62 11.72 -16.30
CA ASP A 144 -9.51 11.03 -17.23
C ASP A 144 -10.11 9.73 -16.67
N LEU A 145 -9.74 9.34 -15.45
CA LEU A 145 -10.29 8.15 -14.77
C LEU A 145 -11.82 8.22 -14.65
N GLY A 146 -12.37 9.42 -14.44
CA GLY A 146 -13.82 9.64 -14.37
C GLY A 146 -14.55 9.37 -15.69
N LYS A 147 -13.85 9.39 -16.83
CA LYS A 147 -14.41 9.17 -18.17
C LYS A 147 -14.58 7.67 -18.49
N LEU A 148 -13.86 6.80 -17.79
CA LEU A 148 -13.96 5.36 -17.97
C LEU A 148 -15.35 4.89 -17.50
N LYS A 149 -16.01 4.05 -18.29
CA LYS A 149 -17.34 3.55 -17.93
C LYS A 149 -17.26 2.32 -17.04
N ASP A 150 -16.47 1.35 -17.47
CA ASP A 150 -16.30 0.06 -16.80
C ASP A 150 -14.82 -0.33 -16.82
N LEU A 151 -14.25 -0.56 -15.64
CA LEU A 151 -12.83 -0.95 -15.50
C LEU A 151 -12.61 -2.42 -15.84
N GLU A 152 -13.59 -3.29 -15.53
CA GLU A 152 -13.44 -4.72 -15.75
C GLU A 152 -13.27 -5.02 -17.25
N SER A 153 -14.15 -4.44 -18.07
CA SER A 153 -14.08 -4.50 -19.53
C SER A 153 -12.74 -4.01 -20.11
N ILE A 154 -12.08 -3.03 -19.48
CA ILE A 154 -10.77 -2.54 -19.96
C ILE A 154 -9.72 -3.64 -19.80
N PHE A 155 -9.70 -4.30 -18.64
CA PHE A 155 -8.73 -5.35 -18.32
C PHE A 155 -8.99 -6.67 -19.07
N GLU A 156 -10.12 -6.83 -19.77
CA GLU A 156 -10.35 -7.94 -20.70
C GLU A 156 -9.59 -7.79 -22.03
N GLY A 157 -9.07 -6.60 -22.33
CA GLY A 157 -8.33 -6.32 -23.55
C GLY A 157 -7.07 -7.20 -23.72
N PRO A 158 -6.69 -7.57 -24.97
CA PRO A 158 -5.54 -8.43 -25.23
C PRO A 158 -4.21 -7.91 -24.65
N GLN A 159 -4.03 -6.59 -24.56
CA GLN A 159 -2.86 -5.96 -23.98
C GLN A 159 -2.66 -6.31 -22.50
N TYR A 160 -3.72 -6.70 -21.79
CA TYR A 160 -3.68 -7.10 -20.39
C TYR A 160 -3.53 -8.61 -20.17
N THR A 161 -3.28 -9.40 -21.22
CA THR A 161 -3.10 -10.86 -21.10
C THR A 161 -2.03 -11.23 -20.06
N LYS A 162 -0.89 -10.53 -20.07
CA LYS A 162 0.20 -10.77 -19.10
C LYS A 162 -0.16 -10.28 -17.69
N TRP A 163 -0.87 -9.16 -17.59
CA TRP A 163 -1.40 -8.65 -16.32
C TRP A 163 -2.36 -9.65 -15.68
N ASN A 164 -3.36 -10.13 -16.42
CA ASN A 164 -4.34 -11.10 -15.91
C ASN A 164 -3.67 -12.43 -15.51
N SER A 165 -2.72 -12.91 -16.31
CA SER A 165 -1.92 -14.08 -15.95
C SER A 165 -1.11 -13.87 -14.67
N PHE A 166 -0.60 -12.66 -14.41
CA PHE A 166 0.07 -12.34 -13.16
C PHE A 166 -0.90 -12.27 -11.99
N ARG A 167 -2.09 -11.68 -12.15
CA ARG A 167 -3.12 -11.65 -11.10
C ARG A 167 -3.58 -13.04 -10.67
N ASP A 168 -3.51 -14.04 -11.56
CA ASP A 168 -3.84 -15.44 -11.24
C ASP A 168 -2.70 -16.21 -10.55
N SER A 169 -1.50 -15.63 -10.48
CA SER A 169 -0.34 -16.23 -9.81
C SER A 169 -0.54 -16.29 -8.29
N PRO A 170 -0.05 -17.33 -7.59
CA PRO A 170 -0.09 -17.37 -6.13
C PRO A 170 0.74 -16.26 -5.46
N ASP A 171 1.84 -15.83 -6.10
CA ASP A 171 2.77 -14.86 -5.53
C ASP A 171 2.25 -13.42 -5.63
N SER A 172 1.29 -13.16 -6.51
CA SER A 172 0.73 -11.81 -6.72
C SER A 172 0.02 -11.26 -5.47
N ARG A 173 -0.28 -12.11 -4.49
CA ARG A 173 -0.79 -11.71 -3.16
C ARG A 173 0.18 -10.82 -2.37
N TYR A 174 1.47 -10.84 -2.72
CA TYR A 174 2.51 -9.99 -2.14
C TYR A 174 2.75 -8.70 -2.93
N PHE A 175 1.90 -8.36 -3.89
CA PHE A 175 2.06 -7.15 -4.68
C PHE A 175 0.80 -6.29 -4.60
N ALA A 176 0.99 -5.00 -4.37
CA ALA A 176 -0.09 -4.04 -4.23
C ALA A 176 0.22 -2.75 -4.99
N LEU A 177 -0.82 -2.22 -5.66
CA LEU A 177 -0.74 -0.99 -6.45
C LEU A 177 -1.66 0.07 -5.87
N THR A 178 -1.09 1.18 -5.45
CA THR A 178 -1.80 2.35 -4.92
C THR A 178 -2.03 3.40 -5.99
N MET A 179 -3.13 4.14 -5.91
CA MET A 179 -3.46 5.25 -6.81
C MET A 179 -4.53 6.16 -6.20
N PRO A 180 -4.75 7.38 -6.73
CA PRO A 180 -3.88 8.13 -7.63
C PRO A 180 -2.71 8.78 -6.83
N ARG A 181 -1.91 9.64 -7.46
CA ARG A 181 -0.90 10.44 -6.77
C ARG A 181 -1.55 11.51 -5.89
N PHE A 182 -0.75 12.10 -4.99
CA PHE A 182 -1.18 13.17 -4.09
C PHE A 182 -0.17 14.32 -4.03
N LEU A 183 -0.61 15.51 -3.65
CA LEU A 183 0.25 16.70 -3.59
C LEU A 183 1.27 16.63 -2.44
N LEU A 184 2.56 16.83 -2.76
CA LEU A 184 3.65 16.85 -1.79
C LEU A 184 4.11 18.26 -1.37
N ARG A 185 3.79 19.27 -2.18
CA ARG A 185 4.27 20.64 -1.96
C ARG A 185 3.20 21.66 -2.33
N HIS A 186 2.99 22.65 -1.46
CA HIS A 186 2.24 23.85 -1.82
C HIS A 186 3.06 24.64 -2.86
N PRO A 187 2.45 25.10 -3.96
CA PRO A 187 3.11 26.02 -4.87
C PRO A 187 3.70 27.21 -4.10
N TYR A 188 4.84 27.71 -4.56
CA TYR A 188 5.44 28.89 -3.94
C TYR A 188 4.58 30.11 -4.21
N ASP A 189 4.26 30.82 -3.14
CA ASP A 189 3.37 31.98 -3.17
C ASP A 189 3.81 32.95 -2.07
N PRO A 190 3.84 34.27 -2.32
CA PRO A 190 4.29 35.25 -1.35
C PRO A 190 3.53 35.27 -0.01
N ASP A 191 2.26 34.84 -0.01
CA ASP A 191 1.42 34.80 1.17
C ASP A 191 1.38 33.39 1.79
N ALA A 192 1.18 32.35 0.97
CA ALA A 192 0.96 30.99 1.44
C ALA A 192 2.25 30.18 1.65
N ASN A 193 3.28 30.36 0.82
CA ASN A 193 4.55 29.63 0.91
C ASN A 193 5.73 30.52 0.46
N PRO A 194 6.08 31.56 1.24
CA PRO A 194 7.03 32.57 0.82
C PRO A 194 8.47 32.08 0.80
N VAL A 195 9.27 32.64 -0.11
CA VAL A 195 10.73 32.51 -0.13
C VAL A 195 11.40 33.79 0.34
N LYS A 196 12.64 33.69 0.87
CA LYS A 196 13.32 34.83 1.51
C LYS A 196 13.93 35.86 0.54
N ALA A 197 14.27 35.43 -0.67
CA ALA A 197 15.18 36.19 -1.54
C ALA A 197 14.47 37.19 -2.46
N PHE A 198 13.36 36.80 -3.05
CA PHE A 198 12.60 37.60 -4.01
C PHE A 198 11.12 37.20 -3.99
N ASN A 199 10.26 37.99 -4.62
CA ASN A 199 8.82 37.72 -4.64
C ASN A 199 8.49 36.63 -5.67
N TYR A 200 8.64 35.37 -5.26
CA TYR A 200 8.38 34.23 -6.13
C TYR A 200 6.91 33.79 -6.05
N GLU A 201 6.25 33.79 -7.21
CA GLU A 201 4.89 33.27 -7.42
C GLU A 201 4.98 32.20 -8.51
N GLU A 202 4.83 30.94 -8.12
CA GLU A 202 4.99 29.79 -8.99
C GLU A 202 3.73 29.56 -9.84
N LYS A 203 3.90 29.44 -11.15
CA LYS A 203 2.78 29.25 -12.08
C LYS A 203 2.50 27.78 -12.34
N VAL A 204 1.47 27.23 -11.67
CA VAL A 204 1.10 25.80 -11.76
C VAL A 204 -0.32 25.55 -12.30
N THR A 205 -1.13 26.59 -12.52
CA THR A 205 -2.57 26.43 -12.78
C THR A 205 -2.91 26.07 -14.22
N ASP A 206 -1.97 26.28 -15.15
CA ASP A 206 -2.13 26.01 -16.58
C ASP A 206 -1.92 24.53 -16.95
N ASP A 207 -1.06 23.83 -16.20
CA ASP A 207 -0.77 22.42 -16.40
C ASP A 207 -0.70 21.67 -15.07
N HIS A 208 -1.50 20.61 -14.96
CA HIS A 208 -1.55 19.75 -13.79
C HIS A 208 -0.22 19.10 -13.45
N ALA A 209 0.61 18.79 -14.45
CA ALA A 209 1.90 18.14 -14.26
C ALA A 209 2.93 19.04 -13.55
N LYS A 210 2.72 20.37 -13.54
CA LYS A 210 3.61 21.31 -12.84
C LYS A 210 3.52 21.21 -11.31
N TYR A 211 2.42 20.67 -10.79
CA TYR A 211 2.33 20.35 -9.38
C TYR A 211 3.29 19.21 -9.02
N LEU A 212 3.88 19.29 -7.82
CA LEU A 212 4.72 18.22 -7.31
C LEU A 212 3.87 17.06 -6.77
N TRP A 213 3.54 16.12 -7.66
CA TRP A 213 2.84 14.89 -7.33
C TRP A 213 3.76 13.86 -6.69
N GLY A 214 3.25 13.20 -5.65
CA GLY A 214 3.91 12.11 -4.94
C GLY A 214 3.17 10.80 -5.11
N ASN A 215 3.94 9.71 -5.13
CA ASN A 215 3.41 8.36 -5.21
C ASN A 215 2.61 8.00 -3.95
N ALA A 216 1.36 7.56 -4.11
CA ALA A 216 0.51 7.15 -3.00
C ALA A 216 1.05 5.96 -2.19
N SER A 217 2.05 5.24 -2.69
CA SER A 217 2.73 4.19 -1.92
C SER A 217 3.34 4.74 -0.63
N PHE A 218 3.84 5.98 -0.65
CA PHE A 218 4.30 6.68 0.55
C PHE A 218 3.15 6.98 1.52
N ALA A 219 2.01 7.44 1.03
CA ALA A 219 0.84 7.69 1.86
C ALA A 219 0.28 6.39 2.48
N PHE A 220 0.34 5.28 1.75
CA PHE A 220 -0.03 3.98 2.31
C PHE A 220 0.98 3.50 3.36
N ALA A 221 2.28 3.72 3.14
CA ALA A 221 3.33 3.39 4.10
C ALA A 221 3.12 4.07 5.45
N THR A 222 2.65 5.33 5.48
CA THR A 222 2.35 6.03 6.74
C THR A 222 1.17 5.42 7.51
N ARG A 223 0.28 4.67 6.85
CA ARG A 223 -0.81 3.93 7.53
C ARG A 223 -0.28 2.61 8.09
N LEU A 224 0.66 1.97 7.40
CA LEU A 224 1.33 0.77 7.92
C LEU A 224 2.16 1.09 9.18
N THR A 225 2.96 2.16 9.15
CA THR A 225 3.79 2.57 10.29
C THR A 225 2.94 3.02 11.47
N ASP A 226 1.89 3.82 11.26
CA ASP A 226 0.97 4.25 12.32
C ASP A 226 0.22 3.07 12.97
N SER A 227 -0.27 2.13 12.15
CA SER A 227 -0.89 0.91 12.66
C SER A 227 0.08 0.13 13.56
N PHE A 228 1.33 -0.07 13.11
CA PHE A 228 2.34 -0.78 13.89
C PHE A 228 2.71 -0.05 15.18
N ALA A 229 2.84 1.28 15.12
CA ALA A 229 3.14 2.10 16.28
C ALA A 229 2.06 1.95 17.37
N LYS A 230 0.79 1.82 16.99
CA LYS A 230 -0.33 1.72 17.93
C LYS A 230 -0.58 0.30 18.44
N SER A 231 -0.41 -0.72 17.61
CA SER A 231 -0.86 -2.08 17.92
C SER A 231 0.19 -3.18 17.78
N ARG A 232 1.38 -2.87 17.23
CA ARG A 232 2.40 -3.82 16.76
C ARG A 232 1.96 -4.73 15.61
N TRP A 233 0.81 -4.43 15.02
CA TRP A 233 0.27 -5.05 13.81
C TRP A 233 -0.04 -3.98 12.77
N THR A 234 -0.02 -4.35 11.49
CA THR A 234 -0.24 -3.42 10.38
C THR A 234 -1.63 -3.57 9.75
N MET A 235 -2.59 -4.17 10.45
CA MET A 235 -3.93 -4.43 9.90
C MET A 235 -4.82 -3.17 9.84
N ASN A 236 -4.47 -2.11 10.57
CA ASN A 236 -5.24 -0.88 10.68
C ASN A 236 -4.74 0.18 9.71
N CYS A 237 -4.80 -0.15 8.43
CA CYS A 237 -4.39 0.71 7.33
C CYS A 237 -5.53 1.03 6.35
N THR A 238 -6.77 0.63 6.67
CA THR A 238 -7.96 0.86 5.84
C THR A 238 -9.13 1.36 6.68
N GLY A 239 -10.04 2.07 6.02
CA GLY A 239 -11.26 2.62 6.61
C GLY A 239 -11.03 3.91 7.39
N PRO A 240 -12.02 4.81 7.41
CA PRO A 240 -11.83 6.17 7.93
C PRO A 240 -11.59 6.24 9.44
N GLN A 241 -12.17 5.30 10.19
CA GLN A 241 -12.00 5.20 11.64
C GLN A 241 -10.97 4.13 12.05
N SER A 242 -10.56 3.25 11.12
CA SER A 242 -9.71 2.09 11.40
C SER A 242 -8.27 2.26 10.87
N GLY A 243 -7.82 3.52 10.79
CA GLY A 243 -6.43 3.88 10.48
C GLY A 243 -6.10 4.03 8.99
N GLY A 244 -7.08 4.03 8.09
CA GLY A 244 -6.88 4.28 6.65
C GLY A 244 -6.92 5.75 6.22
N MET A 245 -7.28 6.66 7.13
CA MET A 245 -7.40 8.09 6.85
C MET A 245 -6.01 8.75 6.77
N VAL A 246 -5.73 9.47 5.68
CA VAL A 246 -4.61 10.39 5.44
C VAL A 246 -5.09 11.82 5.66
N GLU A 247 -4.53 12.48 6.67
CA GLU A 247 -4.93 13.81 7.12
C GLU A 247 -3.86 14.86 6.78
N ASN A 248 -4.24 16.14 6.85
CA ASN A 248 -3.36 17.29 6.61
C ASN A 248 -2.76 17.29 5.20
N LEU A 249 -3.55 16.91 4.19
CA LEU A 249 -3.15 17.03 2.79
C LEU A 249 -3.13 18.48 2.33
N ILE A 250 -2.24 18.75 1.39
CA ILE A 250 -2.00 20.09 0.86
C ILE A 250 -3.17 20.56 0.01
N LEU A 251 -3.73 21.73 0.35
CA LEU A 251 -4.80 22.39 -0.39
C LEU A 251 -4.29 23.67 -1.03
N HIS A 252 -4.33 23.74 -2.37
CA HIS A 252 -3.97 24.96 -3.09
C HIS A 252 -5.24 25.68 -3.56
N GLN A 253 -5.48 26.89 -3.04
CA GLN A 253 -6.58 27.74 -3.48
C GLN A 253 -6.08 28.75 -4.51
N TYR A 254 -6.76 28.84 -5.64
CA TYR A 254 -6.41 29.79 -6.70
C TYR A 254 -7.66 30.47 -7.25
N LYS A 255 -7.46 31.67 -7.82
CA LYS A 255 -8.56 32.46 -8.39
C LYS A 255 -8.80 32.05 -9.85
N THR A 256 -10.06 31.76 -10.18
CA THR A 256 -10.55 31.58 -11.55
C THR A 256 -11.49 32.71 -11.94
N MET A 257 -11.95 32.73 -13.20
CA MET A 257 -12.94 33.71 -13.65
C MET A 257 -14.30 33.57 -12.91
N GLU A 258 -14.57 32.40 -12.34
CA GLU A 258 -15.84 32.06 -11.68
C GLU A 258 -15.78 32.20 -10.15
N GLY A 259 -14.59 32.35 -9.55
CA GLY A 259 -14.43 32.53 -8.12
C GLY A 259 -13.10 32.01 -7.58
N ILE A 260 -13.09 31.61 -6.31
CA ILE A 260 -11.95 30.91 -5.71
C ILE A 260 -12.22 29.40 -5.84
N GLU A 261 -11.30 28.70 -6.48
CA GLU A 261 -11.32 27.25 -6.58
C GLU A 261 -10.21 26.64 -5.73
N THR A 262 -10.42 25.40 -5.28
CA THR A 262 -9.41 24.63 -4.54
C THR A 262 -8.97 23.46 -5.40
N LYS A 263 -7.67 23.38 -5.70
CA LYS A 263 -7.08 22.19 -6.31
C LYS A 263 -7.22 21.03 -5.34
N ILE A 264 -7.80 19.94 -5.81
CA ILE A 264 -7.93 18.71 -5.05
C ILE A 264 -6.53 18.13 -4.72
N PRO A 265 -6.29 17.65 -3.48
CA PRO A 265 -4.98 17.11 -3.08
C PRO A 265 -4.58 15.78 -3.75
N THR A 266 -5.53 15.13 -4.42
CA THR A 266 -5.34 13.95 -5.25
C THR A 266 -5.66 14.33 -6.69
N GLU A 267 -5.14 13.60 -7.67
CA GLU A 267 -5.33 13.96 -9.09
C GLU A 267 -6.79 13.91 -9.54
N VAL A 268 -7.60 13.06 -8.90
CA VAL A 268 -9.00 12.85 -9.23
C VAL A 268 -9.84 12.54 -7.99
N LEU A 269 -11.10 12.99 -7.99
CA LEU A 269 -12.08 12.58 -6.99
C LEU A 269 -12.68 11.22 -7.37
N ILE A 270 -12.23 10.18 -6.68
CA ILE A 270 -12.78 8.82 -6.81
C ILE A 270 -14.14 8.77 -6.10
N SER A 271 -15.18 8.28 -6.79
CA SER A 271 -16.48 8.01 -6.18
C SER A 271 -16.49 6.64 -5.49
N ASP A 272 -17.38 6.42 -4.53
CA ASP A 272 -17.50 5.13 -3.82
C ASP A 272 -17.66 3.94 -4.78
N ARG A 273 -18.45 4.12 -5.85
CA ARG A 273 -18.59 3.09 -6.90
C ARG A 273 -17.27 2.82 -7.61
N ARG A 274 -16.52 3.87 -7.96
CA ARG A 274 -15.23 3.73 -8.64
C ARG A 274 -14.18 3.09 -7.72
N GLU A 275 -14.17 3.44 -6.43
CA GLU A 275 -13.31 2.81 -5.43
C GLU A 275 -13.59 1.31 -5.35
N PHE A 276 -14.86 0.91 -5.31
CA PHE A 276 -15.25 -0.50 -5.31
C PHE A 276 -14.80 -1.24 -6.58
N GLU A 277 -15.00 -0.64 -7.76
CA GLU A 277 -14.54 -1.21 -9.04
C GLU A 277 -13.01 -1.36 -9.09
N LEU A 278 -12.27 -0.37 -8.57
CA LEU A 278 -10.82 -0.44 -8.42
C LEU A 278 -10.39 -1.55 -7.46
N ALA A 279 -11.08 -1.70 -6.33
CA ALA A 279 -10.79 -2.70 -5.33
C ALA A 279 -10.97 -4.13 -5.88
N GLU A 280 -12.05 -4.40 -6.63
CA GLU A 280 -12.27 -5.68 -7.30
C GLU A 280 -11.24 -5.95 -8.42
N CYS A 281 -10.72 -4.89 -9.03
CA CYS A 281 -9.59 -4.97 -9.96
C CYS A 281 -8.21 -5.11 -9.29
N GLY A 282 -8.13 -5.09 -7.95
CA GLY A 282 -6.89 -5.27 -7.19
C GLY A 282 -6.03 -4.00 -7.03
N PHE A 283 -6.66 -2.82 -7.10
CA PHE A 283 -6.01 -1.53 -6.85
C PHE A 283 -6.42 -0.95 -5.49
N ILE A 284 -5.50 -0.21 -4.88
CA ILE A 284 -5.68 0.47 -3.60
C ILE A 284 -5.93 1.96 -3.88
N GLY A 285 -7.20 2.35 -3.84
CA GLY A 285 -7.64 3.73 -4.11
C GLY A 285 -7.50 4.66 -2.90
N LEU A 286 -6.79 5.78 -3.06
CA LEU A 286 -6.76 6.90 -2.12
C LEU A 286 -7.91 7.86 -2.45
N THR A 287 -9.03 7.69 -1.75
CA THR A 287 -10.25 8.45 -2.02
C THR A 287 -10.30 9.71 -1.17
N MET A 288 -10.36 10.87 -1.83
CA MET A 288 -10.39 12.17 -1.16
C MET A 288 -11.79 12.53 -0.63
N TYR A 289 -11.85 13.08 0.59
CA TYR A 289 -13.07 13.58 1.22
C TYR A 289 -13.39 14.98 0.70
N LYS A 290 -14.34 15.07 -0.24
CA LYS A 290 -14.68 16.32 -0.95
C LYS A 290 -14.82 17.52 -0.01
N GLY A 291 -14.04 18.57 -0.27
CA GLY A 291 -14.07 19.83 0.49
C GLY A 291 -13.28 19.82 1.79
N THR A 292 -12.48 18.78 2.05
CA THR A 292 -11.59 18.68 3.21
C THR A 292 -10.13 18.56 2.79
N ASP A 293 -9.21 18.45 3.74
CA ASP A 293 -7.80 18.12 3.55
C ASP A 293 -7.49 16.64 3.84
N LYS A 294 -8.50 15.76 3.71
CA LYS A 294 -8.40 14.35 4.08
C LYS A 294 -8.66 13.43 2.90
N ALA A 295 -7.98 12.28 2.89
CA ALA A 295 -8.26 11.17 1.98
C ALA A 295 -8.20 9.85 2.73
N CYS A 296 -8.80 8.78 2.21
CA CYS A 296 -8.87 7.50 2.90
C CYS A 296 -8.65 6.35 1.93
N PHE A 297 -7.88 5.37 2.38
CA PHE A 297 -7.87 4.03 1.79
C PHE A 297 -9.04 3.24 2.39
N PHE A 298 -10.09 3.00 1.62
CA PHE A 298 -11.25 2.22 2.10
C PHE A 298 -10.97 0.73 2.12
N SER A 299 -10.23 0.25 1.13
CA SER A 299 -9.80 -1.13 0.99
C SER A 299 -8.30 -1.22 0.64
N ALA A 300 -7.70 -2.39 0.89
CA ALA A 300 -6.30 -2.66 0.56
C ALA A 300 -6.18 -4.09 0.02
N ASN A 301 -6.64 -4.28 -1.21
CA ASN A 301 -6.49 -5.54 -1.92
C ASN A 301 -5.10 -5.62 -2.56
N SER A 302 -4.50 -6.81 -2.52
CA SER A 302 -3.39 -7.13 -3.43
C SER A 302 -3.92 -7.22 -4.87
N VAL A 303 -3.02 -7.28 -5.83
CA VAL A 303 -3.40 -7.44 -7.24
C VAL A 303 -3.97 -8.84 -7.53
N GLN A 304 -3.83 -9.80 -6.61
CA GLN A 304 -4.31 -11.16 -6.79
C GLN A 304 -5.83 -11.18 -7.03
N ARG A 305 -6.22 -11.84 -8.13
CA ARG A 305 -7.63 -12.00 -8.47
C ARG A 305 -8.26 -13.09 -7.59
N PRO A 306 -9.38 -12.80 -6.89
CA PRO A 306 -10.13 -13.82 -6.17
C PRO A 306 -10.61 -14.94 -7.11
N LYS A 307 -10.46 -16.20 -6.69
CA LYS A 307 -10.97 -17.36 -7.44
C LYS A 307 -12.45 -17.56 -7.17
N THR A 308 -13.19 -17.94 -8.22
CA THR A 308 -14.57 -18.40 -8.13
C THR A 308 -14.60 -19.90 -7.91
N PHE A 309 -15.41 -20.35 -6.95
CA PHE A 309 -15.62 -21.77 -6.64
C PHE A 309 -17.07 -22.16 -6.95
N PRO A 310 -17.39 -23.46 -7.10
CA PRO A 310 -18.77 -23.92 -7.26
C PRO A 310 -19.68 -23.44 -6.13
N ASP A 311 -20.95 -23.19 -6.41
CA ASP A 311 -21.95 -22.76 -5.42
C ASP A 311 -22.41 -23.94 -4.54
N THR A 312 -21.49 -24.41 -3.70
CA THR A 312 -21.71 -25.41 -2.65
C THR A 312 -21.24 -24.83 -1.32
N GLU A 313 -21.68 -25.40 -0.20
CA GLU A 313 -21.23 -24.93 1.13
C GLU A 313 -19.69 -24.97 1.28
N GLU A 314 -19.05 -25.99 0.72
CA GLU A 314 -17.59 -26.11 0.66
C GLU A 314 -16.97 -25.03 -0.25
N GLY A 315 -17.53 -24.83 -1.45
CA GLY A 315 -17.04 -23.82 -2.38
C GLY A 315 -17.17 -22.39 -1.86
N GLN A 316 -18.25 -22.07 -1.14
CA GLN A 316 -18.42 -20.76 -0.48
C GLN A 316 -17.39 -20.54 0.64
N ARG A 317 -17.03 -21.59 1.39
CA ARG A 317 -15.96 -21.54 2.41
C ARG A 317 -14.60 -21.33 1.75
N ASP A 318 -14.29 -22.08 0.69
CA ASP A 318 -13.03 -21.94 -0.04
C ASP A 318 -12.89 -20.58 -0.71
N GLN A 319 -13.98 -20.04 -1.27
CA GLN A 319 -14.01 -18.70 -1.82
C GLN A 319 -13.74 -17.64 -0.76
N THR A 320 -14.33 -17.78 0.43
CA THR A 320 -14.09 -16.89 1.57
C THR A 320 -12.63 -16.95 2.00
N ASN A 321 -12.07 -18.16 2.16
CA ASN A 321 -10.67 -18.38 2.54
C ASN A 321 -9.71 -17.76 1.52
N TYR A 322 -10.00 -17.96 0.23
CA TYR A 322 -9.18 -17.40 -0.84
C TYR A 322 -9.24 -15.87 -0.85
N LYS A 323 -10.43 -15.27 -0.68
CA LYS A 323 -10.61 -13.79 -0.64
C LYS A 323 -9.92 -13.16 0.58
N LEU A 324 -9.78 -13.87 1.70
CA LEU A 324 -8.95 -13.39 2.82
C LEU A 324 -7.47 -13.29 2.43
N GLY A 325 -6.97 -14.25 1.65
CA GLY A 325 -5.58 -14.27 1.16
C GLY A 325 -5.26 -13.17 0.13
N THR A 326 -6.26 -12.66 -0.59
CA THR A 326 -6.07 -11.57 -1.55
C THR A 326 -6.00 -10.18 -0.89
N ARG A 327 -6.33 -10.08 0.40
CA ARG A 327 -6.36 -8.80 1.15
C ARG A 327 -5.02 -8.57 1.86
N LEU A 328 -4.41 -7.43 1.58
CA LEU A 328 -3.08 -7.09 2.10
C LEU A 328 -3.03 -7.00 3.64
N PRO A 329 -4.01 -6.44 4.36
CA PRO A 329 -3.97 -6.37 5.83
C PRO A 329 -3.86 -7.75 6.50
N TYR A 330 -4.59 -8.75 5.98
CA TYR A 330 -4.53 -10.12 6.49
C TYR A 330 -3.25 -10.83 6.07
N MET A 331 -2.77 -10.59 4.84
CA MET A 331 -1.47 -11.09 4.40
C MET A 331 -0.32 -10.55 5.27
N MET A 332 -0.36 -9.27 5.65
CA MET A 332 0.62 -8.68 6.54
C MET A 332 0.61 -9.30 7.95
N MET A 333 -0.56 -9.67 8.46
CA MET A 333 -0.69 -10.41 9.72
C MET A 333 0.02 -11.77 9.61
N ILE A 334 -0.25 -12.53 8.54
CA ILE A 334 0.41 -13.83 8.30
C ILE A 334 1.92 -13.66 8.09
N SER A 335 2.35 -12.63 7.38
CA SER A 335 3.76 -12.30 7.21
C SER A 335 4.46 -12.07 8.55
N ARG A 336 3.83 -11.30 9.45
CA ARG A 336 4.40 -11.05 10.77
C ARG A 336 4.47 -12.31 11.62
N LEU A 337 3.46 -13.18 11.55
CA LEU A 337 3.52 -14.51 12.19
C LEU A 337 4.67 -15.35 11.62
N ALA A 338 4.88 -15.36 10.30
CA ALA A 338 5.99 -16.06 9.68
C ALA A 338 7.35 -15.54 10.15
N HIS A 339 7.50 -14.21 10.29
CA HIS A 339 8.70 -13.59 10.86
C HIS A 339 8.97 -14.07 12.29
N TYR A 340 7.97 -14.03 13.17
CA TYR A 340 8.11 -14.53 14.54
C TYR A 340 8.44 -16.02 14.60
N LEU A 341 7.70 -16.84 13.83
CA LEU A 341 7.91 -18.28 13.78
C LEU A 341 9.31 -18.64 13.29
N LYS A 342 9.85 -17.88 12.32
CA LYS A 342 11.22 -18.11 11.83
C LYS A 342 12.27 -17.89 12.93
N VAL A 343 12.08 -16.87 13.77
CA VAL A 343 12.96 -16.58 14.92
C VAL A 343 12.80 -17.66 15.99
N ILE A 344 11.56 -17.97 16.39
CA ILE A 344 11.26 -19.00 17.40
C ILE A 344 11.81 -20.36 17.00
N GLN A 345 11.67 -20.75 15.72
CA GLN A 345 12.20 -22.02 15.23
C GLN A 345 13.73 -22.07 15.33
N ARG A 346 14.43 -20.99 14.95
CA ARG A 346 15.90 -20.91 15.00
C ARG A 346 16.43 -21.06 16.42
N ASP A 347 15.82 -20.37 17.38
CA ASP A 347 16.26 -20.40 18.78
C ASP A 347 16.05 -21.79 19.43
N ASN A 348 15.14 -22.59 18.89
CA ASN A 348 14.83 -23.95 19.38
C ASN A 348 15.62 -25.07 18.67
N ILE A 349 16.46 -24.77 17.67
CA ILE A 349 17.29 -25.78 17.00
C ILE A 349 18.23 -26.45 18.02
N GLN A 350 18.33 -27.79 17.96
CA GLN A 350 19.13 -28.63 18.89
C GLN A 350 18.66 -28.61 20.35
N THR A 351 17.44 -28.14 20.64
CA THR A 351 16.81 -28.30 21.95
C THR A 351 16.04 -29.62 22.04
N TRP A 352 15.80 -30.11 23.26
CA TRP A 352 14.99 -31.31 23.51
C TRP A 352 13.51 -31.00 23.24
N GLN A 353 13.08 -31.24 22.01
CA GLN A 353 11.71 -31.02 21.53
C GLN A 353 11.07 -32.34 21.11
N SER A 354 9.78 -32.48 21.44
CA SER A 354 8.91 -33.53 20.91
C SER A 354 7.75 -32.87 20.17
N PRO A 355 7.05 -33.57 19.26
CA PRO A 355 5.89 -33.01 18.57
C PRO A 355 4.87 -32.39 19.54
N THR A 356 4.56 -33.11 20.62
CA THR A 356 3.64 -32.65 21.67
C THR A 356 4.13 -31.38 22.36
N LYS A 357 5.42 -31.33 22.73
CA LYS A 357 6.00 -30.17 23.39
C LYS A 357 5.97 -28.94 22.49
N MET A 358 6.39 -29.09 21.23
CA MET A 358 6.34 -28.01 20.25
C MET A 358 4.91 -27.51 20.01
N GLN A 359 3.94 -28.42 19.91
CA GLN A 359 2.54 -28.04 19.77
C GLN A 359 2.04 -27.22 20.96
N THR A 360 2.39 -27.61 22.19
CA THR A 360 2.03 -26.86 23.41
C THR A 360 2.68 -25.48 23.42
N GLU A 361 3.98 -25.38 23.17
CA GLU A 361 4.71 -24.09 23.18
C GLU A 361 4.19 -23.13 22.12
N LEU A 362 3.96 -23.61 20.89
CA LEU A 362 3.38 -22.78 19.82
C LEU A 362 1.93 -22.38 20.12
N THR A 363 1.15 -23.25 20.76
CA THR A 363 -0.22 -22.94 21.18
C THR A 363 -0.23 -21.85 22.27
N GLU A 364 0.65 -21.96 23.26
CA GLU A 364 0.78 -20.95 24.32
C GLU A 364 1.26 -19.60 23.78
N TRP A 365 2.21 -19.62 22.84
CA TRP A 365 2.66 -18.43 22.14
C TRP A 365 1.51 -17.77 21.34
N MET A 366 0.77 -18.53 20.52
CA MET A 366 -0.34 -18.00 19.72
C MET A 366 -1.49 -17.44 20.56
N ARG A 367 -1.74 -17.99 21.76
CA ARG A 367 -2.77 -17.46 22.68
C ARG A 367 -2.55 -16.00 23.07
N GLN A 368 -1.32 -15.49 23.03
CA GLN A 368 -1.02 -14.09 23.35
C GLN A 368 -1.66 -13.12 22.36
N TYR A 369 -1.85 -13.56 21.12
CA TYR A 369 -2.39 -12.77 20.01
C TYR A 369 -3.83 -13.13 19.65
N ALA A 370 -4.42 -14.11 20.34
CA ALA A 370 -5.78 -14.57 20.10
C ALA A 370 -6.77 -14.03 21.12
N ALA A 371 -7.95 -13.62 20.65
CA ALA A 371 -9.10 -13.24 21.45
C ALA A 371 -10.35 -13.99 20.94
N ASP A 372 -10.70 -15.09 21.62
CA ASP A 372 -11.90 -15.88 21.28
C ASP A 372 -13.16 -15.20 21.83
N MET A 373 -13.49 -14.06 21.23
CA MET A 373 -14.67 -13.25 21.51
C MET A 373 -15.34 -12.93 20.17
N ASP A 374 -16.67 -12.98 20.13
CA ASP A 374 -17.42 -12.62 18.93
C ASP A 374 -17.36 -11.10 18.70
N ASN A 375 -17.47 -10.32 19.78
CA ASN A 375 -17.44 -8.86 19.75
C ASN A 375 -16.38 -8.31 20.73
N PRO A 376 -15.08 -8.44 20.41
CA PRO A 376 -14.03 -7.77 21.18
C PRO A 376 -14.17 -6.25 21.05
N THR A 377 -13.68 -5.51 22.05
CA THR A 377 -13.47 -4.06 21.88
C THR A 377 -12.41 -3.82 20.80
N GLU A 378 -12.45 -2.64 20.16
CA GLU A 378 -11.49 -2.29 19.10
C GLU A 378 -10.03 -2.38 19.60
N GLU A 379 -9.76 -1.91 20.81
CA GLU A 379 -8.43 -2.01 21.42
C GLU A 379 -7.94 -3.46 21.55
N VAL A 380 -8.83 -4.38 21.96
CA VAL A 380 -8.50 -5.80 22.09
C VAL A 380 -8.27 -6.42 20.71
N ALA A 381 -9.15 -6.16 19.74
CA ALA A 381 -9.01 -6.67 18.38
C ALA A 381 -7.72 -6.17 17.70
N ASN A 382 -7.33 -4.93 17.98
CA ASN A 382 -6.11 -4.33 17.42
C ASN A 382 -4.84 -5.00 17.96
N ARG A 383 -4.78 -5.29 19.26
CA ARG A 383 -3.61 -5.94 19.89
C ARG A 383 -3.60 -7.46 19.70
N ARG A 384 -4.79 -8.06 19.59
CA ARG A 384 -5.03 -9.50 19.42
C ARG A 384 -5.87 -9.72 18.16
N PRO A 385 -5.25 -9.64 16.98
CA PRO A 385 -5.96 -9.67 15.71
C PRO A 385 -6.55 -11.04 15.35
N ILE A 386 -6.16 -12.09 16.06
CA ILE A 386 -6.55 -13.47 15.80
C ILE A 386 -7.78 -13.79 16.63
N ARG A 387 -8.84 -14.31 16.01
CA ARG A 387 -10.02 -14.80 16.72
C ARG A 387 -9.84 -16.23 17.18
N LYS A 388 -9.49 -17.12 16.24
CA LYS A 388 -9.29 -18.56 16.47
C LYS A 388 -8.07 -19.05 15.73
N PHE A 389 -7.46 -20.11 16.25
CA PHE A 389 -6.36 -20.78 15.57
C PHE A 389 -6.35 -22.27 15.89
N LYS A 390 -5.70 -23.06 15.04
CA LYS A 390 -5.46 -24.49 15.21
C LYS A 390 -4.01 -24.78 14.83
N ILE A 391 -3.30 -25.54 15.67
CA ILE A 391 -1.91 -25.95 15.42
C ILE A 391 -1.84 -27.45 15.60
N GLU A 392 -1.37 -28.15 14.57
CA GLU A 392 -1.09 -29.58 14.61
C GLU A 392 0.37 -29.82 14.25
N VAL A 393 1.07 -30.57 15.10
CA VAL A 393 2.49 -30.93 14.89
C VAL A 393 2.59 -32.43 14.70
N SER A 394 3.22 -32.84 13.60
CA SER A 394 3.43 -34.25 13.25
C SER A 394 4.88 -34.51 12.88
N GLU A 395 5.33 -35.76 13.02
CA GLU A 395 6.67 -36.17 12.59
C GLU A 395 6.73 -36.33 11.07
N VAL A 396 7.87 -35.97 10.48
CA VAL A 396 8.12 -36.22 9.06
C VAL A 396 8.60 -37.66 8.89
N PRO A 397 7.85 -38.53 8.17
CA PRO A 397 8.24 -39.92 8.00
C PRO A 397 9.64 -40.05 7.38
N GLY A 398 10.53 -40.79 8.04
CA GLY A 398 11.90 -41.03 7.58
C GLY A 398 12.95 -40.01 8.02
N GLU A 399 12.54 -38.89 8.64
CA GLU A 399 13.44 -37.80 9.06
C GLU A 399 13.36 -37.57 10.57
N VAL A 400 14.32 -38.14 11.32
CA VAL A 400 14.35 -38.05 12.78
C VAL A 400 14.63 -36.62 13.22
N GLY A 401 13.75 -36.07 14.06
CA GLY A 401 13.86 -34.69 14.58
C GLY A 401 13.27 -33.62 13.66
N PHE A 402 12.68 -34.00 12.52
CA PHE A 402 11.95 -33.09 11.65
C PHE A 402 10.44 -33.20 11.91
N TYR A 403 9.80 -32.04 12.04
CA TYR A 403 8.37 -31.93 12.30
C TYR A 403 7.68 -31.11 11.22
N LYS A 404 6.47 -31.52 10.86
CA LYS A 404 5.53 -30.74 10.06
C LYS A 404 4.57 -30.02 11.01
N VAL A 405 4.50 -28.71 10.89
CA VAL A 405 3.58 -27.85 11.65
C VAL A 405 2.52 -27.30 10.72
N ASP A 406 1.27 -27.70 10.93
CA ASP A 406 0.12 -27.17 10.22
C ASP A 406 -0.58 -26.13 11.12
N MET A 407 -0.50 -24.85 10.76
CA MET A 407 -1.09 -23.74 11.50
C MET A 407 -2.20 -23.08 10.69
N GLN A 408 -3.41 -23.07 11.24
CA GLN A 408 -4.58 -22.39 10.69
C GLN A 408 -4.95 -21.22 11.59
N VAL A 409 -5.15 -20.04 11.00
CA VAL A 409 -5.44 -18.79 11.73
C VAL A 409 -6.68 -18.14 11.14
N MET A 410 -7.63 -17.80 12.00
CA MET A 410 -8.84 -17.05 11.67
C MET A 410 -8.74 -15.65 12.28
N PRO A 411 -8.60 -14.58 11.48
CA PRO A 411 -8.57 -13.21 12.00
C PRO A 411 -9.95 -12.72 12.43
N HIS A 412 -9.98 -11.63 13.19
CA HIS A 412 -11.19 -10.80 13.28
C HIS A 412 -11.48 -10.16 11.91
N ILE A 413 -12.71 -10.29 11.46
CA ILE A 413 -13.14 -9.80 10.14
C ILE A 413 -13.56 -8.33 10.27
N LYS A 414 -13.04 -7.46 9.40
CA LYS A 414 -13.43 -6.05 9.33
C LYS A 414 -14.73 -5.90 8.54
N PHE A 415 -15.52 -4.91 8.91
CA PHE A 415 -16.70 -4.52 8.17
C PHE A 415 -16.29 -3.82 6.86
N GLU A 416 -16.80 -4.30 5.73
CA GLU A 416 -16.48 -3.76 4.39
C GLU A 416 -17.71 -3.38 3.56
N GLY A 417 -18.92 -3.70 4.02
CA GLY A 417 -20.14 -3.36 3.31
C GLY A 417 -21.36 -4.11 3.82
N ALA A 418 -22.54 -3.56 3.54
CA ALA A 418 -23.83 -4.19 3.84
C ALA A 418 -24.87 -3.77 2.80
N ASN A 419 -25.76 -4.70 2.44
CA ASN A 419 -26.91 -4.42 1.60
C ASN A 419 -28.09 -4.03 2.48
N PHE A 420 -28.62 -2.82 2.30
CA PHE A 420 -29.80 -2.35 3.02
C PHE A 420 -31.03 -2.38 2.11
N THR A 421 -32.06 -3.12 2.50
CA THR A 421 -33.36 -3.10 1.81
C THR A 421 -34.35 -2.31 2.65
N LEU A 422 -34.84 -1.20 2.12
CA LEU A 422 -35.83 -0.35 2.78
C LEU A 422 -37.22 -0.65 2.22
N SER A 423 -38.12 -1.13 3.09
CA SER A 423 -39.52 -1.42 2.75
C SER A 423 -40.45 -0.63 3.68
N LEU A 424 -41.44 0.05 3.10
CA LEU A 424 -42.51 0.70 3.86
C LEU A 424 -43.52 -0.35 4.29
N VAL A 425 -43.77 -0.47 5.60
CA VAL A 425 -44.75 -1.40 6.16
C VAL A 425 -45.82 -0.61 6.91
N GLY A 426 -47.10 -0.85 6.56
CA GLY A 426 -48.23 -0.07 7.10
C GLY A 426 -48.51 -0.29 8.59
N LYS A 427 -47.98 -1.37 9.17
CA LYS A 427 -47.92 -1.63 10.61
C LYS A 427 -46.70 -2.51 10.82
N LEU A 428 -45.72 -2.04 11.59
CA LEU A 428 -44.67 -2.91 12.09
C LEU A 428 -45.31 -3.88 13.08
N ASP A 429 -45.06 -5.17 12.90
CA ASP A 429 -45.34 -6.14 13.95
C ASP A 429 -44.56 -5.71 15.19
N LYS A 430 -45.28 -5.58 16.30
CA LYS A 430 -44.67 -5.27 17.60
C LYS A 430 -44.27 -6.62 18.20
N ASP A 431 -42.98 -6.89 18.20
CA ASP A 431 -42.41 -7.94 19.07
C ASP A 431 -42.66 -7.62 20.55
#